data_AF-A0A7X0GDI3-F1
#
_entry.id   AF-A0A7X0GDI3-F1
#
_cell.length_a   1.000
_cell.length_b   1.000
_cell.length_c   1.000
_cell.angle_alpha   90.00
_cell.angle_beta   90.00
_cell.angle_gamma   90.00
#
_symmetry.space_group_name_H-M   'P 1'
#
loop_
_entity.id
_entity.type
_entity.pdbx_description
1 polymer ?
#
loop_
_entity_poly.entity_id
_entity_poly.type
_entity_poly.pdbx_seq_one_letter_code
_entity_poly.pdbx_strand_id
1 'polypeptide(L)'
;MGQDDVQGAATDLANKGCMFANGAWDFTGTLSNSQKGAQFYSVRVWVRDTKTSSVVASQVLEEKLDPGKSVKLDRKALVKTNDAKGLDCVVDVIRKTA
;
A
#
# COMPACT_ATOMS: atom_id res chain seq x y z
N MET A 1 13.35 1.47 25.88
CA MET A 1 13.19 0.62 24.68
C MET A 1 12.33 1.43 23.71
N GLY A 2 12.98 2.23 22.87
CA GLY A 2 12.31 3.10 21.91
C GLY A 2 11.89 2.29 20.70
N GLN A 3 10.58 2.11 20.53
CA GLN A 3 10.03 1.67 19.25
C GLN A 3 9.97 2.93 18.37
N ASP A 4 11.11 3.29 17.80
CA ASP A 4 11.17 4.25 16.70
C ASP A 4 10.58 3.56 15.47
N ASP A 5 9.25 3.45 15.43
CA ASP A 5 8.52 3.21 14.19
C ASP A 5 8.73 4.45 13.31
N VAL A 6 9.86 4.47 12.59
CA VAL A 6 10.28 5.62 11.79
C VAL A 6 9.21 5.92 10.75
N GLN A 7 8.69 7.15 10.82
CA GLN A 7 7.75 7.85 9.93
C GLN A 7 8.26 7.99 8.47
N GLY A 8 8.92 6.96 7.93
CA GLY A 8 9.50 6.93 6.58
C GLY A 8 8.87 5.90 5.64
N ALA A 9 7.94 5.05 6.11
CA ALA A 9 7.34 4.03 5.27
C ALA A 9 6.36 4.62 4.24
N ALA A 10 5.58 5.66 4.60
CA ALA A 10 4.67 6.33 3.66
C ALA A 10 5.40 7.17 2.60
N THR A 11 6.57 7.74 2.93
CA THR A 11 7.39 8.52 1.98
C THR A 11 8.13 7.63 0.99
N ASP A 12 8.33 6.35 1.31
CA ASP A 12 8.98 5.37 0.43
C ASP A 12 8.06 4.90 -0.71
N LEU A 13 6.77 5.27 -0.69
CA LEU A 13 5.81 4.97 -1.75
C LEU A 13 5.39 6.26 -2.49
N ALA A 14 5.89 6.40 -3.71
CA ALA A 14 5.57 7.50 -4.61
C ALA A 14 4.53 7.10 -5.65
N ASN A 15 3.90 8.11 -6.28
CA ASN A 15 2.95 7.93 -7.39
C ASN A 15 1.84 6.91 -7.10
N LYS A 16 1.38 6.85 -5.85
CA LYS A 16 0.34 5.91 -5.45
C LYS A 16 -1.02 6.33 -6.01
N GLY A 17 -1.78 5.36 -6.49
CA GLY A 17 -3.13 5.57 -6.97
C GLY A 17 -3.95 4.28 -6.89
N CYS A 18 -5.23 4.43 -6.55
CA CYS A 18 -6.21 3.36 -6.72
C CYS A 18 -7.22 3.75 -7.80
N MET A 19 -7.64 2.79 -8.60
CA MET A 19 -8.67 2.98 -9.61
C MET A 19 -9.66 1.83 -9.52
N PHE A 20 -10.96 2.13 -9.46
CA PHE A 20 -11.97 1.10 -9.55
C PHE A 20 -12.27 0.78 -11.02
N ALA A 21 -12.14 -0.49 -11.39
CA ALA A 21 -12.46 -1.00 -12.71
C ALA A 21 -12.99 -2.43 -12.60
N ASN A 22 -14.04 -2.76 -13.36
CA ASN A 22 -14.58 -4.12 -13.48
C ASN A 22 -14.89 -4.82 -12.14
N GLY A 23 -15.46 -4.09 -11.17
CA GLY A 23 -15.86 -4.66 -9.87
C GLY A 23 -14.74 -4.81 -8.84
N ALA A 24 -13.54 -4.30 -9.14
CA ALA A 24 -12.39 -4.37 -8.27
C ALA A 24 -11.56 -3.08 -8.31
N TRP A 25 -10.70 -2.92 -7.30
CA TRP A 25 -9.74 -1.83 -7.19
C TRP A 25 -8.38 -2.28 -7.69
N ASP A 26 -7.89 -1.58 -8.69
CA ASP A 26 -6.50 -1.63 -9.13
C ASP A 26 -5.67 -0.71 -8.23
N PHE A 27 -4.43 -1.12 -7.97
CA PHE A 27 -3.45 -0.32 -7.23
C PHE A 27 -2.19 -0.13 -8.07
N THR A 28 -1.71 1.11 -8.10
CA THR A 28 -0.43 1.49 -8.69
C THR A 28 0.41 2.27 -7.69
N GLY A 29 1.72 2.15 -7.77
CA GLY A 29 2.68 2.91 -6.97
C GLY A 29 4.12 2.55 -7.29
N THR A 30 5.07 3.33 -6.82
CA THR A 30 6.50 3.02 -6.89
C THR A 30 7.06 3.00 -5.48
N LEU A 31 7.49 1.82 -5.04
CA LEU A 31 8.08 1.61 -3.74
C LEU A 31 9.61 1.69 -3.88
N SER A 32 10.27 2.47 -3.03
CA SER A 32 11.73 2.68 -3.06
C SER A 32 12.36 2.51 -1.69
N ASN A 33 13.48 1.79 -1.63
CA ASN A 33 14.28 1.67 -0.42
C ASN A 33 15.41 2.69 -0.41
N SER A 34 15.19 3.81 0.28
CA SER A 34 16.19 4.86 0.51
C SER A 34 17.19 4.55 1.64
N GLN A 35 17.01 3.42 2.33
CA GLN A 35 17.81 3.05 3.50
C GLN A 35 19.13 2.39 3.10
N LYS A 36 20.09 2.39 4.02
CA LYS A 36 21.42 1.78 3.83
C LYS A 36 21.42 0.24 3.87
N GLY A 37 20.35 -0.36 4.40
CA GLY A 37 20.20 -1.82 4.54
C GLY A 37 18.97 -2.32 3.77
N ALA A 38 18.94 -3.63 3.49
CA ALA A 38 17.73 -4.26 2.94
C ALA A 38 16.55 -4.05 3.89
N GLN A 39 15.36 -3.88 3.34
CA GLN A 39 14.13 -3.64 4.10
C GLN A 39 13.02 -4.55 3.59
N PHE A 40 12.14 -4.96 4.50
CA PHE A 40 10.86 -5.57 4.15
C PHE A 40 9.76 -4.52 4.23
N TYR A 41 8.93 -4.47 3.20
CA TYR A 41 7.81 -3.57 3.10
C TYR A 41 6.51 -4.35 3.03
N SER A 42 5.52 -3.93 3.81
CA SER A 42 4.13 -4.38 3.69
C SER A 42 3.30 -3.18 3.23
N VAL A 43 2.84 -3.22 1.98
CA VAL A 43 1.91 -2.23 1.41
C VAL A 43 0.50 -2.77 1.60
N ARG A 44 -0.25 -2.17 2.50
CA ARG A 44 -1.66 -2.51 2.75
C ARG A 44 -2.54 -1.60 1.92
N VAL A 45 -3.33 -2.20 1.05
CA VAL A 45 -4.39 -1.52 0.28
C VAL A 45 -5.71 -1.97 0.86
N TRP A 46 -6.52 -1.03 1.34
CA TRP A 46 -7.83 -1.33 1.91
C TRP A 46 -8.87 -0.33 1.43
N VAL A 47 -10.08 -0.85 1.26
CA VAL A 47 -11.23 -0.08 0.83
C VAL A 47 -12.12 0.08 2.05
N ARG A 48 -12.52 1.32 2.33
CA ARG A 48 -13.39 1.66 3.44
C ARG A 48 -14.66 2.33 2.95
N ASP A 49 -15.76 2.12 3.65
CA ASP A 49 -16.99 2.87 3.47
C ASP A 49 -16.81 4.29 4.03
N THR A 50 -17.12 5.31 3.23
CA THR A 50 -16.89 6.72 3.59
C THR A 50 -17.86 7.25 4.64
N LYS A 51 -18.99 6.57 4.87
CA LYS A 51 -19.98 6.97 5.88
C LYS A 51 -19.66 6.39 7.24
N THR A 52 -19.32 5.10 7.28
CA THR A 52 -19.12 4.33 8.51
C THR A 52 -17.65 4.21 8.90
N SER A 53 -16.73 4.59 8.01
CA SER A 53 -15.28 4.37 8.15
C SER A 53 -14.87 2.91 8.30
N SER A 54 -15.79 1.97 8.07
CA SER A 54 -15.51 0.53 8.18
C SER A 54 -14.76 0.02 6.97
N VAL A 55 -13.77 -0.83 7.19
CA VAL A 55 -13.04 -1.52 6.10
C VAL A 55 -13.96 -2.59 5.52
N VAL A 56 -14.23 -2.51 4.21
CA VAL A 56 -15.07 -3.48 3.50
C VAL A 56 -14.25 -4.58 2.83
N ALA A 57 -13.02 -4.28 2.43
CA ALA A 57 -12.09 -5.24 1.85
C ALA A 57 -10.65 -4.74 1.96
N SER A 58 -9.68 -5.65 2.00
CA SER A 58 -8.26 -5.28 2.07
C SER A 58 -7.36 -6.35 1.52
N GLN A 59 -6.19 -5.95 1.01
CA GLN A 59 -5.12 -6.82 0.58
C GLN A 59 -3.77 -6.27 1.07
N VAL A 60 -2.83 -7.16 1.35
CA VAL A 60 -1.45 -6.79 1.69
C VAL A 60 -0.52 -7.29 0.58
N LEU A 61 0.42 -6.45 0.18
CA LEU A 61 1.52 -6.76 -0.71
C LEU A 61 2.81 -6.71 0.11
N GLU A 62 3.63 -7.75 0.01
CA GLU A 62 4.91 -7.82 0.70
C GLU A 62 6.04 -7.81 -0.31
N GLU A 63 7.02 -6.93 -0.10
CA GLU A 63 8.16 -6.77 -0.98
C GLU A 63 9.43 -6.60 -0.15
N LYS A 64 10.50 -7.30 -0.55
CA LYS A 64 11.84 -7.08 0.01
C LYS A 64 12.64 -6.26 -0.99
N LEU A 65 13.23 -5.15 -0.54
CA LEU A 65 14.05 -4.28 -1.39
C LEU A 65 15.45 -4.13 -0.81
N ASP A 66 16.45 -4.36 -1.66
CA ASP A 66 17.85 -4.02 -1.37
C ASP A 66 18.06 -2.49 -1.32
N PRO A 67 19.14 -2.02 -0.67
CA PRO A 67 19.45 -0.60 -0.58
C PRO A 67 19.47 0.09 -1.95
N GLY A 68 18.78 1.23 -2.07
CA GLY A 68 18.73 2.04 -3.28
C GLY A 68 17.89 1.45 -4.42
N LYS A 69 17.19 0.33 -4.20
CA LYS A 69 16.31 -0.27 -5.21
C LYS A 69 14.90 0.31 -5.15
N SER A 70 14.25 0.32 -6.30
CA SER A 70 12.84 0.68 -6.45
C SER A 70 12.11 -0.38 -7.27
N VAL A 71 10.84 -0.62 -6.93
CA VAL A 71 9.94 -1.51 -7.66
C VAL A 71 8.64 -0.79 -7.99
N LYS A 72 8.15 -0.99 -9.22
CA LYS A 72 6.81 -0.53 -9.59
C LYS A 72 5.79 -1.57 -9.16
N LEU A 73 4.83 -1.15 -8.35
CA LEU A 73 3.65 -1.91 -7.98
C LEU A 73 2.55 -1.56 -8.98
N ASP A 74 2.10 -2.55 -9.74
CA ASP A 74 0.99 -2.44 -10.68
C ASP A 74 0.14 -3.71 -10.52
N ARG A 75 -0.88 -3.63 -9.66
CA ARG A 75 -1.71 -4.76 -9.26
C ARG A 75 -3.14 -4.50 -9.68
N LYS A 76 -3.58 -5.21 -10.71
CA LYS A 76 -4.96 -5.18 -11.20
C LYS A 76 -5.86 -6.08 -10.37
N ALA A 77 -7.12 -5.68 -10.22
CA ALA A 77 -8.16 -6.36 -9.48
C ALA A 77 -7.70 -6.81 -8.07
N LEU A 78 -6.95 -5.94 -7.38
CA LEU A 78 -6.30 -6.25 -6.11
C LEU A 78 -7.31 -6.46 -4.99
N VAL A 79 -8.36 -5.62 -4.94
CA VAL A 79 -9.40 -5.68 -3.90
C VAL A 79 -10.78 -5.69 -4.55
N LYS A 80 -11.59 -6.72 -4.30
CA LYS A 80 -12.94 -6.85 -4.89
C LYS A 80 -13.99 -6.27 -3.97
N THR A 81 -14.86 -5.38 -4.49
CA THR A 81 -15.93 -4.74 -3.69
C THR A 81 -17.29 -4.67 -4.38
N ASN A 82 -17.43 -5.18 -5.62
CA ASN A 82 -18.65 -5.18 -6.46
C ASN A 82 -19.17 -3.79 -6.89
N ASP A 83 -18.97 -2.73 -6.10
CA ASP A 83 -19.23 -1.32 -6.43
C ASP A 83 -18.12 -0.43 -5.82
N ALA A 84 -18.02 0.83 -6.27
CA ALA A 84 -17.17 1.88 -5.71
C ALA A 84 -17.97 3.01 -5.03
N LYS A 85 -19.29 3.06 -5.19
CA LYS A 85 -20.10 4.16 -4.65
C LYS A 85 -20.01 4.21 -3.12
N GLY A 86 -19.57 5.35 -2.60
CA GLY A 86 -19.41 5.55 -1.16
C GLY A 86 -18.22 4.81 -0.56
N LEU A 87 -17.27 4.35 -1.38
CA LEU A 87 -16.05 3.70 -0.95
C LEU A 87 -14.83 4.56 -1.26
N ASP A 88 -13.82 4.46 -0.41
CA ASP A 88 -12.53 5.11 -0.54
C ASP A 88 -11.41 4.07 -0.45
N CYS A 89 -10.39 4.21 -1.29
CA CYS A 89 -9.22 3.35 -1.28
C CYS A 89 -8.09 4.04 -0.53
N VAL A 90 -7.67 3.42 0.55
CA VAL A 90 -6.60 3.90 1.40
C VAL A 90 -5.39 2.97 1.23
N VAL A 91 -4.20 3.54 1.31
CA VAL A 91 -2.95 2.80 1.16
C VAL A 91 -2.01 3.18 2.29
N ASP A 92 -1.62 2.18 3.05
CA ASP A 92 -0.63 2.27 4.12
C ASP A 92 0.60 1.47 3.75
N VAL A 93 1.77 1.94 4.18
CA VAL A 93 3.02 1.24 3.98
C VAL A 93 3.67 1.09 5.34
N ILE A 94 4.07 -0.13 5.65
CA ILE A 94 4.81 -0.48 6.86
C ILE A 94 6.16 -0.98 6.42
N ARG A 95 7.23 -0.41 6.98
CA ARG A 95 8.61 -0.85 6.74
C ARG A 95 9.12 -1.56 7.98
N LYS A 96 9.75 -2.72 7.80
CA LYS A 96 10.43 -3.48 8.85
C LYS A 96 11.89 -3.69 8.42
N THR A 97 12.81 -3.51 9.37
CA THR A 97 14.20 -3.89 9.16
C THR A 97 14.28 -5.39 8.87
N ALA A 98 15.03 -5.72 7.82
CA ALA A 98 15.26 -7.08 7.37
C ALA A 98 16.29 -7.85 8.19
#